data_AF-A0A0M9UBY9-F1
#
_entry.id   AF-A0A0M9UBY9-F1
#
_cell.length_a   1.000
_cell.length_b   1.000
_cell.length_c   1.000
_cell.angle_alpha   90.00
_cell.angle_beta   90.00
_cell.angle_gamma   90.00
#
_symmetry.space_group_name_H-M   'P 1'
#
loop_
_entity.id
_entity.type
_entity.pdbx_description
1 polymer ?
#
loop_
_entity_poly.entity_id
_entity_poly.type
_entity_poly.pdbx_seq_one_letter_code
_entity_poly.pdbx_strand_id
1 'polypeptide(L)'
;MKVCRGVRGATTASANTKEAILEATRELLQRMILANGIRQEDVACVILSTTRDLNATFPALALRQMGWHDAALLCTHEMDVPGAVPKCIRVLIQWNTTRKQHEIRHIYLRDARHLRPDRAIEATVPLPPLPDDALEPAPLGPLRLVFDAHRLGYTCRLEDEQGTVLSRHRSSQSLWMAQGDLVASRLFDAIDATLMEARPRPIHPSLVSAVVLALEQPPSDLLLTMLGDRYGWQAPRLALLTRPAARHQALGAPPHALVALADFALDAHAWLSGHDIPLSLPPSADWPDLLPSLVRHACDAALDALYTDTPSPLANHLCAALRIDDRHAFADWLTQSHTPDELAALAPMVRAAAEEGDATAQTLLQRMGAHIARQLWRGVQRLDVREALPVFVSGEALDLHPLVGQSLEQTLAEYGLTPCTVEAVPTVLDGCLQYAKTLSMQQTFSTTSTKKGGTV
;
A
#
# COMPACT_ATOMS: atom_id res chain seq x y z
N MET A 1 16.48 -31.79 33.86
CA MET A 1 17.23 -31.47 32.63
C MET A 1 16.39 -31.88 31.43
N LYS A 2 16.21 -31.02 30.42
CA LYS A 2 15.61 -31.42 29.13
C LYS A 2 16.66 -32.21 28.33
N VAL A 3 16.26 -33.31 27.69
CA VAL A 3 17.10 -34.10 26.78
C VAL A 3 16.38 -34.26 25.45
N CYS A 4 17.11 -34.34 24.35
CA CYS A 4 16.51 -34.54 23.02
C CYS A 4 16.01 -35.98 22.88
N ARG A 5 14.74 -36.15 22.49
CA ARG A 5 14.11 -37.46 22.25
C ARG A 5 13.26 -37.43 20.99
N GLY A 6 13.05 -38.62 20.40
CA GLY A 6 12.24 -38.80 19.20
C GLY A 6 10.85 -39.37 19.47
N VAL A 7 9.82 -38.85 18.79
CA VAL A 7 8.49 -39.48 18.66
C VAL A 7 8.24 -39.82 17.21
N ARG A 8 7.67 -41.00 17.01
CA ARG A 8 7.27 -41.49 15.70
C ARG A 8 5.78 -41.38 15.48
N GLY A 9 5.42 -40.99 14.27
CA GLY A 9 4.08 -41.01 13.73
C GLY A 9 4.03 -41.75 12.40
N ALA A 10 2.94 -42.44 12.09
CA ALA A 10 2.64 -42.91 10.74
C ALA A 10 1.14 -42.90 10.42
N THR A 11 0.80 -42.63 9.17
CA THR A 11 -0.58 -42.60 8.64
C THR A 11 -0.58 -42.96 7.15
N THR A 12 -1.76 -43.18 6.56
CA THR A 12 -1.93 -43.35 5.11
C THR A 12 -2.77 -42.25 4.48
N ALA A 13 -2.38 -41.79 3.28
CA ALA A 13 -3.20 -40.88 2.48
C ALA A 13 -4.22 -41.68 1.65
N SER A 14 -5.43 -41.15 1.48
CA SER A 14 -6.48 -41.79 0.68
C SER A 14 -6.13 -41.84 -0.82
N ALA A 15 -5.47 -40.79 -1.31
CA ALA A 15 -5.02 -40.65 -2.70
C ALA A 15 -3.69 -39.90 -2.80
N ASN A 16 -3.03 -40.00 -3.97
CA ASN A 16 -1.88 -39.18 -4.31
C ASN A 16 -2.34 -37.81 -4.86
N THR A 17 -2.99 -37.02 -4.00
CA THR A 17 -3.36 -35.63 -4.27
C THR A 17 -2.78 -34.73 -3.19
N LYS A 18 -2.60 -33.45 -3.49
CA LYS A 18 -2.09 -32.48 -2.52
C LYS A 18 -2.96 -32.44 -1.27
N GLU A 19 -4.28 -32.42 -1.45
CA GLU A 19 -5.27 -32.32 -0.39
C GLU A 19 -5.20 -33.53 0.54
N ALA A 20 -5.20 -34.74 -0.02
CA ALA A 20 -5.18 -35.98 0.76
C ALA A 20 -3.89 -36.17 1.55
N ILE A 21 -2.74 -35.79 0.98
CA ILE A 21 -1.43 -35.86 1.66
C ILE A 21 -1.41 -34.86 2.83
N LEU A 22 -1.83 -33.60 2.61
CA LEU A 22 -1.82 -32.58 3.66
C LEU A 22 -2.82 -32.87 4.77
N GLU A 23 -4.03 -33.34 4.44
CA GLU A 23 -5.04 -33.74 5.40
C GLU A 23 -4.53 -34.84 6.32
N ALA A 24 -4.03 -35.95 5.75
CA ALA A 24 -3.51 -37.07 6.52
C ALA A 24 -2.31 -36.66 7.39
N THR A 25 -1.41 -35.84 6.84
CA THR A 25 -0.24 -35.36 7.59
C THR A 25 -0.64 -34.47 8.75
N ARG A 26 -1.60 -33.55 8.55
CA ARG A 26 -2.10 -32.64 9.60
C ARG A 26 -2.77 -33.42 10.73
N GLU A 27 -3.64 -34.37 10.39
CA GLU A 27 -4.28 -35.25 11.37
C GLU A 27 -3.23 -35.96 12.24
N LEU A 28 -2.22 -36.56 11.60
CA LEU A 28 -1.14 -37.26 12.29
C LEU A 28 -0.37 -36.33 13.24
N LEU A 29 0.04 -35.16 12.77
CA LEU A 29 0.82 -34.20 13.55
C LEU A 29 0.04 -33.67 14.76
N GLN A 30 -1.23 -33.30 14.58
CA GLN A 30 -2.09 -32.84 15.68
C GLN A 30 -2.19 -33.89 16.78
N ARG A 31 -2.42 -35.16 16.40
CA ARG A 31 -2.48 -36.29 17.35
C ARG A 31 -1.16 -36.48 18.09
N MET A 32 -0.02 -36.39 17.38
CA MET A 32 1.32 -36.51 17.98
C MET A 32 1.61 -35.39 18.98
N ILE A 33 1.28 -34.14 18.61
CA ILE A 33 1.48 -32.96 19.45
C ILE A 33 0.63 -33.07 20.71
N LEU A 34 -0.68 -33.33 20.56
CA LEU A 34 -1.62 -33.42 21.68
C LEU A 34 -1.27 -34.56 22.64
N ALA A 35 -0.96 -35.75 22.12
CA ALA A 35 -0.64 -36.90 22.96
C ALA A 35 0.66 -36.73 23.76
N ASN A 36 1.54 -35.82 23.34
CA ASN A 36 2.85 -35.62 23.94
C ASN A 36 3.07 -34.24 24.57
N GLY A 37 2.14 -33.30 24.42
CA GLY A 37 2.29 -31.92 24.88
C GLY A 37 3.47 -31.20 24.23
N ILE A 38 3.71 -31.45 22.94
CA ILE A 38 4.85 -30.87 22.21
C ILE A 38 4.58 -29.39 21.96
N ARG A 39 5.58 -28.55 22.23
CA ARG A 39 5.57 -27.14 21.87
C ARG A 39 6.63 -26.87 20.80
N GLN A 40 6.35 -25.97 19.87
CA GLN A 40 7.21 -25.71 18.72
C GLN A 40 8.63 -25.28 19.15
N GLU A 41 8.73 -24.44 20.17
CA GLU A 41 9.99 -23.92 20.70
C GLU A 41 10.90 -25.01 21.30
N ASP A 42 10.36 -26.18 21.59
CA ASP A 42 11.11 -27.32 22.12
C ASP A 42 11.60 -28.27 21.00
N VAL A 43 11.16 -28.08 19.75
CA VAL A 43 11.48 -28.98 18.63
C VAL A 43 12.83 -28.66 18.02
N ALA A 44 13.71 -29.66 17.96
CA ALA A 44 15.00 -29.55 17.29
C ALA A 44 14.86 -29.69 15.77
N CYS A 45 14.15 -30.72 15.30
CA CYS A 45 13.85 -30.92 13.89
C CYS A 45 12.70 -31.92 13.67
N VAL A 46 12.15 -31.92 12.45
CA VAL A 46 11.17 -32.92 12.00
C VAL A 46 11.60 -33.53 10.68
N ILE A 47 11.63 -34.85 10.62
CA ILE A 47 11.89 -35.62 9.40
C ILE A 47 10.58 -36.30 9.00
N LEU A 48 10.14 -36.08 7.77
CA LEU A 48 8.96 -36.70 7.18
C LEU A 48 9.39 -37.61 6.02
N SER A 49 8.85 -38.82 5.97
CA SER A 49 9.06 -39.72 4.84
C SER A 49 7.74 -40.12 4.19
N THR A 50 7.75 -40.33 2.89
CA THR A 50 6.64 -40.94 2.16
C THR A 50 7.07 -42.21 1.44
N THR A 51 6.12 -43.11 1.16
CA THR A 51 6.32 -44.10 0.09
C THR A 51 6.33 -43.40 -1.27
N ARG A 52 6.96 -44.04 -2.27
CA ARG A 52 7.21 -43.41 -3.60
C ARG A 52 5.93 -43.17 -4.42
N ASP A 53 4.84 -43.84 -4.08
CA ASP A 53 3.51 -43.65 -4.65
C ASP A 53 2.78 -42.38 -4.13
N LEU A 54 3.43 -41.58 -3.26
CA LEU A 54 3.01 -40.22 -2.90
C LEU A 54 4.05 -39.19 -3.33
N ASN A 55 3.70 -38.42 -4.36
CA ASN A 55 4.56 -37.41 -4.97
C ASN A 55 3.84 -36.10 -5.34
N ALA A 56 2.54 -35.96 -5.02
CA ALA A 56 1.76 -34.78 -5.38
C ALA A 56 2.09 -33.52 -4.56
N THR A 57 2.69 -33.66 -3.37
CA THR A 57 3.15 -32.51 -2.56
C THR A 57 4.12 -32.95 -1.46
N PHE A 58 4.83 -31.99 -0.86
CA PHE A 58 5.67 -32.22 0.32
C PHE A 58 4.82 -32.24 1.60
N PRO A 59 4.88 -33.32 2.42
CA PRO A 59 4.15 -33.38 3.69
C PRO A 59 4.52 -32.26 4.68
N ALA A 60 5.76 -31.77 4.64
CA ALA A 60 6.23 -30.69 5.52
C ALA A 60 5.41 -29.39 5.38
N LEU A 61 4.71 -29.19 4.25
CA LEU A 61 3.82 -28.05 4.07
C LEU A 61 2.70 -28.03 5.12
N ALA A 62 2.27 -29.18 5.65
CA ALA A 62 1.29 -29.24 6.73
C ALA A 62 1.80 -28.57 8.02
N LEU A 63 3.08 -28.74 8.39
CA LEU A 63 3.71 -28.07 9.54
C LEU A 63 3.80 -26.57 9.33
N ARG A 64 4.15 -26.13 8.10
CA ARG A 64 4.16 -24.71 7.74
C ARG A 64 2.77 -24.08 7.86
N GLN A 65 1.73 -24.79 7.42
CA GLN A 65 0.34 -24.36 7.58
C GLN A 65 -0.11 -24.28 9.04
N MET A 66 0.52 -25.06 9.93
CA MET A 66 0.31 -25.04 11.39
C MET A 66 1.18 -23.99 12.11
N GLY A 67 1.88 -23.11 11.39
CA GLY A 67 2.69 -22.03 11.97
C GLY A 67 4.13 -22.40 12.34
N TRP A 68 4.59 -23.61 11.98
CA TRP A 68 5.94 -24.06 12.34
C TRP A 68 6.98 -23.51 11.36
N HIS A 69 7.33 -22.24 11.51
CA HIS A 69 8.23 -21.53 10.61
C HIS A 69 9.72 -21.70 10.97
N ASP A 70 10.05 -21.85 12.25
CA ASP A 70 11.43 -21.85 12.74
C ASP A 70 12.06 -23.25 12.82
N ALA A 71 11.25 -24.31 12.85
CA ALA A 71 11.73 -25.68 12.97
C ALA A 71 12.37 -26.16 11.66
N ALA A 72 13.52 -26.84 11.76
CA ALA A 72 14.14 -27.51 10.62
C ALA A 72 13.29 -28.70 10.16
N LEU A 73 12.80 -28.65 8.91
CA LEU A 73 11.94 -29.69 8.33
C LEU A 73 12.64 -30.35 7.14
N LEU A 74 12.62 -31.68 7.10
CA LEU A 74 13.17 -32.45 5.97
C LEU A 74 12.12 -33.44 5.46
N CYS A 75 11.87 -33.44 4.15
CA CYS A 75 11.10 -34.48 3.48
C CYS A 75 12.04 -35.45 2.77
N THR A 76 11.72 -36.74 2.83
CA THR A 76 12.44 -37.81 2.13
C THR A 76 11.47 -38.87 1.63
N HIS A 77 11.96 -39.86 0.89
CA HIS A 77 11.25 -41.10 0.63
C HIS A 77 11.78 -42.22 1.54
N GLU A 78 10.87 -43.08 1.99
CA GLU A 78 11.20 -44.27 2.75
C GLU A 78 11.77 -45.38 1.84
N MET A 79 12.45 -46.36 2.43
CA MET A 79 12.89 -47.56 1.71
C MET A 79 11.71 -48.26 1.02
N ASP A 80 11.89 -48.58 -0.27
CA ASP A 80 10.86 -49.19 -1.13
C ASP A 80 10.90 -50.72 -1.01
N VAL A 81 10.33 -51.23 0.08
CA VAL A 81 10.31 -52.67 0.39
C VAL A 81 9.03 -53.30 -0.15
N PRO A 82 9.09 -54.38 -0.96
CA PRO A 82 7.90 -55.09 -1.44
C PRO A 82 6.96 -55.51 -0.31
N GLY A 83 5.66 -55.26 -0.46
CA GLY A 83 4.64 -55.57 0.56
C GLY A 83 4.54 -54.56 1.70
N ALA A 84 5.33 -53.48 1.69
CA ALA A 84 5.17 -52.38 2.64
C ALA A 84 3.81 -51.65 2.44
N VAL A 85 3.33 -51.01 3.51
CA VAL A 85 2.07 -50.25 3.51
C VAL A 85 2.15 -49.13 2.46
N PRO A 86 1.29 -49.14 1.41
CA PRO A 86 1.29 -48.13 0.36
C PRO A 86 0.75 -46.80 0.87
N LYS A 87 1.00 -45.72 0.11
CA LYS A 87 0.57 -44.34 0.42
C LYS A 87 0.85 -43.91 1.86
N CYS A 88 1.95 -44.38 2.44
CA CYS A 88 2.24 -44.18 3.85
C CYS A 88 3.11 -42.93 4.05
N ILE A 89 2.68 -42.08 4.99
CA ILE A 89 3.39 -40.90 5.46
C ILE A 89 3.89 -41.20 6.87
N ARG A 90 5.17 -40.92 7.13
CA ARG A 90 5.81 -41.14 8.44
C ARG A 90 6.45 -39.86 8.91
N VAL A 91 6.48 -39.68 10.22
CA VAL A 91 7.04 -38.50 10.88
C VAL A 91 7.94 -38.94 12.03
N LEU A 92 9.12 -38.35 12.13
CA LEU A 92 9.98 -38.39 13.30
C LEU A 92 10.22 -36.95 13.77
N ILE A 93 9.65 -36.59 14.92
CA ILE A 93 9.91 -35.30 15.57
C ILE A 93 11.01 -35.54 16.61
N GLN A 94 12.10 -34.79 16.54
CA GLN A 94 13.10 -34.70 17.59
C GLN A 94 12.85 -33.44 18.41
N TRP A 95 12.58 -33.59 19.71
CA TRP A 95 12.32 -32.43 20.57
C TRP A 95 12.95 -32.59 21.97
N ASN A 96 13.24 -31.45 22.59
CA ASN A 96 13.83 -31.34 23.91
C ASN A 96 12.75 -31.49 24.98
N THR A 97 12.84 -32.53 25.81
CA THR A 97 11.79 -32.83 26.78
C THR A 97 12.32 -33.37 28.10
N THR A 98 11.54 -33.19 29.17
CA THR A 98 11.76 -33.82 30.48
C THR A 98 11.13 -35.21 30.58
N ARG A 99 10.27 -35.60 29.63
CA ARG A 99 9.63 -36.93 29.61
C ARG A 99 10.67 -38.02 29.44
N LYS A 100 10.44 -39.17 30.06
CA LYS A 100 11.25 -40.39 29.91
C LYS A 100 10.88 -41.11 28.61
N GLN A 101 11.78 -41.96 28.10
CA GLN A 101 11.58 -42.65 26.82
C GLN A 101 10.28 -43.47 26.78
N HIS A 102 9.93 -44.14 27.88
CA HIS A 102 8.72 -44.97 27.97
C HIS A 102 7.42 -44.15 28.11
N GLU A 103 7.51 -42.85 28.37
CA GLU A 103 6.36 -41.95 28.48
C GLU A 103 5.96 -41.35 27.12
N ILE A 104 6.84 -41.49 26.10
CA ILE A 104 6.60 -40.97 24.75
C ILE A 104 5.55 -41.83 24.04
N ARG A 105 4.49 -41.17 23.57
CA ARG A 105 3.38 -41.79 22.86
C ARG A 105 3.60 -41.67 21.36
N HIS A 106 3.97 -42.78 20.73
CA HIS A 106 4.03 -42.89 19.28
C HIS A 106 2.62 -43.06 18.70
N ILE A 107 2.36 -42.48 17.53
CA ILE A 107 1.01 -42.43 16.95
C ILE A 107 0.97 -43.16 15.61
N TYR A 108 0.08 -44.14 15.47
CA TYR A 108 -0.13 -44.86 14.22
C TYR A 108 -1.63 -44.80 13.87
N LEU A 109 -1.95 -44.23 12.71
CA LEU A 109 -3.32 -43.98 12.25
C LEU A 109 -3.60 -44.76 10.97
N ARG A 110 -4.90 -44.90 10.64
CA ARG A 110 -5.38 -45.50 9.39
C ARG A 110 -4.71 -46.86 9.13
N ASP A 111 -4.28 -47.15 7.91
CA ASP A 111 -3.67 -48.44 7.57
C ASP A 111 -2.26 -48.60 8.17
N ALA A 112 -1.60 -47.50 8.57
CA ALA A 112 -0.31 -47.54 9.23
C ALA A 112 -0.35 -48.14 10.65
N ARG A 113 -1.55 -48.36 11.21
CA ARG A 113 -1.75 -49.13 12.45
C ARG A 113 -1.16 -50.54 12.38
N HIS A 114 -1.16 -51.16 11.19
CA HIS A 114 -0.58 -52.49 10.98
C HIS A 114 0.94 -52.53 11.22
N LEU A 115 1.63 -51.39 11.13
CA LEU A 115 3.08 -51.33 11.40
C LEU A 115 3.40 -51.60 12.87
N ARG A 116 2.48 -51.27 13.79
CA ARG A 116 2.62 -51.41 15.25
C ARG A 116 1.25 -51.62 15.92
N PRO A 117 0.67 -52.84 15.82
CA PRO A 117 -0.64 -53.13 16.41
C PRO A 117 -0.65 -52.93 17.94
N ASP A 118 0.51 -53.04 18.60
CA ASP A 118 0.70 -52.78 20.03
C ASP A 118 0.57 -51.29 20.44
N ARG A 119 0.54 -50.37 19.47
CA ARG A 119 0.54 -48.91 19.70
C ARG A 119 -0.51 -48.18 18.85
N ALA A 120 -1.42 -48.92 18.24
CA ALA A 120 -2.50 -48.36 17.45
C ALA A 120 -3.47 -47.59 18.37
N ILE A 121 -3.72 -46.33 18.04
CA ILE A 121 -4.74 -45.53 18.74
C ILE A 121 -6.02 -45.57 17.92
N GLU A 122 -7.12 -45.98 18.54
CA GLU A 122 -8.46 -45.77 17.98
C GLU A 122 -8.76 -44.27 17.90
N ALA A 123 -9.30 -43.82 16.78
CA ALA A 123 -9.60 -42.41 16.52
C ALA A 123 -10.84 -41.92 17.31
N THR A 124 -11.02 -42.36 18.55
CA THR A 124 -12.22 -42.14 19.37
C THR A 124 -12.18 -40.84 20.16
N VAL A 125 -11.01 -40.23 20.35
CA VAL A 125 -10.92 -38.88 20.93
C VAL A 125 -11.13 -37.84 19.81
N PRO A 126 -12.14 -36.97 19.87
CA PRO A 126 -12.27 -35.86 18.92
C PRO A 126 -11.03 -34.98 19.01
N LEU A 127 -10.45 -34.63 17.86
CA LEU A 127 -9.43 -33.57 17.84
C LEU A 127 -10.14 -32.26 18.26
N PRO A 128 -9.51 -31.43 19.10
CA PRO A 128 -10.03 -30.08 19.32
C PRO A 128 -10.16 -29.39 17.95
N PRO A 129 -11.24 -28.60 17.73
CA PRO A 129 -11.35 -27.82 16.52
C PRO A 129 -10.08 -27.00 16.34
N LEU A 130 -9.63 -26.89 15.09
CA LEU A 130 -8.57 -25.96 14.75
C LEU A 130 -8.92 -24.59 15.36
N PRO A 131 -7.96 -23.88 15.97
CA PRO A 131 -8.14 -22.47 16.30
C PRO A 131 -8.74 -21.74 15.08
N ASP A 132 -9.64 -20.76 15.28
CA ASP A 132 -10.34 -20.08 14.17
C ASP A 132 -9.37 -19.46 13.14
N ASP A 133 -8.13 -19.20 13.56
CA ASP A 133 -6.96 -18.76 12.79
C ASP A 133 -6.29 -19.85 11.93
N ALA A 134 -6.65 -21.12 12.11
CA ALA A 134 -6.12 -22.27 11.38
C ALA A 134 -7.13 -22.90 10.39
N LEU A 135 -8.40 -22.47 10.40
CA LEU A 135 -9.24 -22.57 9.21
C LEU A 135 -8.55 -21.74 8.12
N GLU A 136 -8.36 -22.30 6.92
CA GLU A 136 -7.90 -21.45 5.82
C GLU A 136 -8.92 -20.33 5.71
N PRO A 137 -8.50 -19.09 5.97
CA PRO A 137 -9.42 -17.99 5.94
C PRO A 137 -9.92 -17.89 4.52
N ALA A 138 -11.20 -17.51 4.35
CA ALA A 138 -11.88 -17.57 3.06
C ALA A 138 -10.95 -17.08 1.92
N PRO A 139 -10.91 -17.79 0.78
CA PRO A 139 -10.02 -17.44 -0.31
C PRO A 139 -10.20 -15.96 -0.63
N LEU A 140 -9.10 -15.22 -0.59
CA LEU A 140 -9.13 -13.79 -0.86
C LEU A 140 -9.62 -13.59 -2.30
N GLY A 141 -10.63 -12.75 -2.45
CA GLY A 141 -11.04 -12.24 -3.75
C GLY A 141 -9.97 -11.30 -4.34
N PRO A 142 -10.29 -10.60 -5.44
CA PRO A 142 -9.42 -9.56 -5.97
C PRO A 142 -9.06 -8.53 -4.89
N LEU A 143 -7.79 -8.18 -4.84
CA LEU A 143 -7.19 -7.24 -3.91
C LEU A 143 -6.65 -6.03 -4.65
N ARG A 144 -6.69 -4.88 -3.99
CA ARG A 144 -6.15 -3.63 -4.52
C ARG A 144 -5.05 -3.16 -3.60
N LEU A 145 -3.83 -3.10 -4.11
CA LEU A 145 -2.69 -2.54 -3.40
C LEU A 145 -2.39 -1.15 -3.96
N VAL A 146 -2.32 -0.16 -3.09
CA VAL A 146 -1.88 1.19 -3.47
C VAL A 146 -0.69 1.60 -2.64
N PHE A 147 0.34 2.10 -3.31
CA PHE A 147 1.43 2.83 -2.67
C PHE A 147 1.34 4.31 -3.07
N ASP A 148 1.26 5.19 -2.08
CA ASP A 148 1.18 6.65 -2.23
C ASP A 148 2.34 7.31 -1.49
N ALA A 149 3.28 7.88 -2.24
CA ALA A 149 4.32 8.74 -1.71
C ALA A 149 3.91 10.21 -1.86
N HIS A 150 3.86 10.92 -0.73
CA HIS A 150 3.51 12.34 -0.65
C HIS A 150 4.60 13.13 0.08
N ARG A 151 4.50 14.45 0.08
CA ARG A 151 5.52 15.33 0.67
C ARG A 151 5.93 14.97 2.10
N LEU A 152 4.97 14.60 2.95
CA LEU A 152 5.21 14.34 4.38
C LEU A 152 5.52 12.87 4.72
N GLY A 153 5.71 11.99 3.72
CA GLY A 153 5.82 10.56 3.97
C GLY A 153 5.27 9.66 2.87
N TYR A 154 4.92 8.43 3.22
CA TYR A 154 4.29 7.51 2.29
C TYR A 154 3.36 6.52 3.01
N THR A 155 2.39 6.01 2.27
CA THR A 155 1.42 5.02 2.72
C THR A 155 1.33 3.88 1.72
N CYS A 156 1.32 2.64 2.20
CA CYS A 156 0.92 1.48 1.42
C CYS A 156 -0.35 0.89 2.03
N ARG A 157 -1.35 0.60 1.21
CA ARG A 157 -2.68 0.15 1.65
C ARG A 157 -3.11 -1.04 0.80
N LEU A 158 -3.65 -2.07 1.44
CA LEU A 158 -4.25 -3.21 0.78
C LEU A 158 -5.75 -3.27 1.10
N GLU A 159 -6.57 -3.41 0.07
CA GLU A 159 -8.02 -3.54 0.18
C GLU A 159 -8.55 -4.77 -0.51
N ASP A 160 -9.69 -5.26 -0.05
CA ASP A 160 -10.49 -6.23 -0.78
C ASP A 160 -11.37 -5.57 -1.87
N GLU A 161 -12.12 -6.39 -2.60
CA GLU A 161 -13.01 -5.93 -3.66
C GLU A 161 -14.13 -4.98 -3.17
N GLN A 162 -14.53 -5.11 -1.90
CA GLN A 162 -15.58 -4.33 -1.25
C GLN A 162 -15.06 -2.98 -0.72
N GLY A 163 -13.74 -2.76 -0.75
CA GLY A 163 -13.09 -1.57 -0.21
C GLY A 163 -12.73 -1.68 1.28
N THR A 164 -12.84 -2.88 1.86
CA THR A 164 -12.39 -3.13 3.24
C THR A 164 -10.87 -3.09 3.28
N VAL A 165 -10.32 -2.26 4.16
CA VAL A 165 -8.87 -2.19 4.38
C VAL A 165 -8.41 -3.43 5.14
N LEU A 166 -7.57 -4.24 4.50
CA LEU A 166 -7.01 -5.45 5.10
C LEU A 166 -5.73 -5.16 5.89
N SER A 167 -4.91 -4.23 5.41
CA SER A 167 -3.68 -3.80 6.08
C SER A 167 -3.22 -2.44 5.58
N ARG A 168 -2.34 -1.79 6.35
CA ARG A 168 -1.81 -0.47 5.99
C ARG A 168 -0.46 -0.19 6.64
N HIS A 169 0.54 0.04 5.81
CA HIS A 169 1.82 0.61 6.24
C HIS A 169 1.82 2.14 6.08
N ARG A 170 2.34 2.88 7.07
CA ARG A 170 2.53 4.33 7.01
C ARG A 170 3.92 4.71 7.52
N SER A 171 4.52 5.71 6.89
CA SER A 171 5.78 6.30 7.31
C SER A 171 5.73 7.82 7.17
N SER A 172 6.31 8.53 8.14
CA SER A 172 6.55 9.98 8.07
C SER A 172 7.87 10.34 7.39
N GLN A 173 8.64 9.35 6.92
CA GLN A 173 9.86 9.60 6.16
C GLN A 173 9.49 10.06 4.75
N SER A 174 9.67 11.35 4.46
CA SER A 174 9.44 11.89 3.12
C SER A 174 10.31 11.21 2.07
N LEU A 175 9.70 10.88 0.94
CA LEU A 175 10.39 10.42 -0.28
C LEU A 175 10.40 11.48 -1.37
N TRP A 176 9.90 12.69 -1.09
CA TRP A 176 9.66 13.73 -2.09
C TRP A 176 10.92 14.12 -2.88
N MET A 177 12.05 14.25 -2.17
CA MET A 177 13.36 14.54 -2.78
C MET A 177 14.23 13.30 -2.95
N ALA A 178 13.72 12.10 -2.63
CA ALA A 178 14.46 10.86 -2.75
C ALA A 178 14.47 10.40 -4.21
N GLN A 179 15.58 9.80 -4.65
CA GLN A 179 15.72 9.23 -5.99
C GLN A 179 16.34 7.82 -5.93
N GLY A 180 16.12 7.05 -7.00
CA GLY A 180 16.78 5.77 -7.23
C GLY A 180 16.50 4.72 -6.14
N ASP A 181 17.56 4.04 -5.70
CA ASP A 181 17.50 2.84 -4.85
C ASP A 181 16.79 3.05 -3.51
N LEU A 182 16.84 4.26 -2.94
CA LEU A 182 16.18 4.56 -1.67
C LEU A 182 14.65 4.51 -1.81
N VAL A 183 14.11 5.08 -2.89
CA VAL A 183 12.68 5.04 -3.19
C VAL A 183 12.22 3.60 -3.41
N ALA A 184 12.95 2.85 -4.23
CA ALA A 184 12.64 1.46 -4.52
C ALA A 184 12.69 0.59 -3.25
N SER A 185 13.71 0.77 -2.41
CA SER A 185 13.86 0.09 -1.13
C SER A 185 12.67 0.35 -0.20
N ARG A 186 12.30 1.62 0.02
CA ARG A 186 11.16 1.99 0.88
C ARG A 186 9.82 1.52 0.34
N LEU A 187 9.65 1.54 -0.98
CA LEU A 187 8.49 0.97 -1.65
C LEU A 187 8.36 -0.53 -1.36
N PHE A 188 9.44 -1.29 -1.54
CA PHE A 188 9.43 -2.73 -1.28
C PHE A 188 9.20 -3.07 0.19
N ASP A 189 9.88 -2.37 1.10
CA ASP A 189 9.68 -2.54 2.55
C ASP A 189 8.21 -2.32 2.93
N ALA A 190 7.59 -1.27 2.38
CA ALA A 190 6.20 -0.93 2.66
C ALA A 190 5.23 -1.97 2.10
N ILE A 191 5.46 -2.45 0.87
CA ILE A 191 4.64 -3.50 0.23
C ILE A 191 4.75 -4.80 1.02
N ASP A 192 5.97 -5.23 1.35
CA ASP A 192 6.20 -6.48 2.08
C ASP A 192 5.54 -6.45 3.46
N ALA A 193 5.69 -5.35 4.20
CA ALA A 193 5.03 -5.16 5.49
C ALA A 193 3.51 -5.21 5.35
N THR A 194 2.95 -4.56 4.33
CA THR A 194 1.50 -4.51 4.07
C THR A 194 0.96 -5.89 3.72
N LEU A 195 1.62 -6.64 2.83
CA LEU A 195 1.18 -7.98 2.44
C LEU A 195 1.30 -8.97 3.61
N MET A 196 2.38 -8.90 4.39
CA MET A 196 2.62 -9.76 5.55
C MET A 196 1.63 -9.52 6.69
N GLU A 197 1.26 -8.26 6.94
CA GLU A 197 0.25 -7.90 7.95
C GLU A 197 -1.15 -8.42 7.56
N ALA A 198 -1.55 -8.27 6.30
CA ALA A 198 -2.86 -8.74 5.82
C ALA A 198 -3.01 -10.26 5.92
N ARG A 199 -1.93 -11.00 5.63
CA ARG A 199 -1.88 -12.46 5.68
C ARG A 199 -0.46 -12.93 6.02
N PRO A 200 -0.29 -13.80 7.04
CA PRO A 200 0.99 -14.46 7.31
C PRO A 200 1.38 -15.53 6.26
N ARG A 201 0.58 -15.71 5.19
CA ARG A 201 0.82 -16.66 4.08
C ARG A 201 0.92 -15.92 2.75
N PRO A 202 1.61 -16.47 1.72
CA PRO A 202 1.80 -15.79 0.45
C PRO A 202 0.46 -15.49 -0.24
N ILE A 203 0.19 -14.22 -0.50
CA ILE A 203 -0.91 -13.78 -1.36
C ILE A 203 -0.52 -14.12 -2.81
N HIS A 204 -1.38 -14.84 -3.53
CA HIS A 204 -1.08 -15.20 -4.91
C HIS A 204 -1.01 -13.92 -5.78
N PRO A 205 0.02 -13.72 -6.61
CA PRO A 205 0.19 -12.50 -7.41
C PRO A 205 -1.01 -12.18 -8.28
N SER A 206 -1.75 -13.21 -8.72
CA SER A 206 -2.93 -13.03 -9.56
C SER A 206 -4.14 -12.40 -8.86
N LEU A 207 -4.08 -12.19 -7.55
CA LEU A 207 -5.18 -11.56 -6.83
C LEU A 207 -5.00 -10.06 -6.72
N VAL A 208 -3.79 -9.53 -6.92
CA VAL A 208 -3.48 -8.13 -6.62
C VAL A 208 -3.49 -7.30 -7.91
N SER A 209 -4.28 -6.22 -7.91
CA SER A 209 -4.07 -5.07 -8.77
C SER A 209 -3.31 -4.02 -7.98
N ALA A 210 -2.09 -3.71 -8.40
CA ALA A 210 -1.20 -2.78 -7.73
C ALA A 210 -1.11 -1.46 -8.51
N VAL A 211 -1.34 -0.36 -7.81
CA VAL A 211 -1.10 0.99 -8.33
C VAL A 211 -0.03 1.63 -7.46
N VAL A 212 1.09 1.99 -8.09
CA VAL A 212 2.15 2.73 -7.42
C VAL A 212 2.09 4.16 -7.90
N LEU A 213 1.80 5.07 -6.98
CA LEU A 213 1.82 6.49 -7.24
C LEU A 213 3.25 7.00 -7.01
N ALA A 214 3.88 7.41 -8.09
CA ALA A 214 5.25 7.88 -8.06
C ALA A 214 5.30 9.41 -8.07
N LEU A 215 6.01 9.91 -7.06
CA LEU A 215 7.01 11.00 -7.10
C LEU A 215 7.22 11.62 -8.49
N GLU A 216 7.32 12.95 -8.54
CA GLU A 216 7.23 13.90 -9.68
C GLU A 216 7.98 13.58 -11.00
N GLN A 217 8.63 12.44 -11.15
CA GLN A 217 9.21 11.92 -12.39
C GLN A 217 8.50 10.63 -12.80
N PRO A 218 8.22 10.41 -14.11
CA PRO A 218 7.63 9.16 -14.55
C PRO A 218 8.51 8.01 -14.06
N PRO A 219 7.99 7.13 -13.20
CA PRO A 219 8.73 5.95 -12.77
C PRO A 219 9.06 5.15 -14.02
N SER A 220 10.34 4.89 -14.22
CA SER A 220 10.82 4.25 -15.45
C SER A 220 10.25 2.83 -15.56
N ASP A 221 10.17 2.29 -16.77
CA ASP A 221 9.82 0.89 -17.03
C ASP A 221 10.64 -0.11 -16.17
N LEU A 222 11.80 0.33 -15.68
CA LEU A 222 12.63 -0.38 -14.71
C LEU A 222 11.89 -0.67 -13.40
N LEU A 223 11.15 0.30 -12.84
CA LEU A 223 10.40 0.09 -11.59
C LEU A 223 9.26 -0.93 -11.78
N LEU A 224 8.55 -0.87 -12.92
CA LEU A 224 7.57 -1.91 -13.27
C LEU A 224 8.22 -3.29 -13.36
N THR A 225 9.39 -3.35 -14.00
CA THR A 225 10.14 -4.60 -14.15
C THR A 225 10.55 -5.16 -12.79
N MET A 226 11.11 -4.33 -11.91
CA MET A 226 11.53 -4.76 -10.57
C MET A 226 10.34 -5.21 -9.71
N LEU A 227 9.21 -4.50 -9.76
CA LEU A 227 7.98 -4.89 -9.07
C LEU A 227 7.44 -6.21 -9.64
N GLY A 228 7.50 -6.39 -10.95
CA GLY A 228 7.08 -7.62 -11.61
C GLY A 228 7.96 -8.81 -11.28
N ASP A 229 9.28 -8.64 -11.26
CA ASP A 229 10.24 -9.69 -10.91
C ASP A 229 10.10 -10.12 -9.44
N ARG A 230 9.89 -9.17 -8.51
CA ARG A 230 9.78 -9.47 -7.08
C ARG A 230 8.44 -10.11 -6.71
N TYR A 231 7.33 -9.59 -7.25
CA TYR A 231 5.98 -9.98 -6.84
C TYR A 231 5.22 -10.81 -7.86
N GLY A 232 5.75 -11.05 -9.06
CA GLY A 232 5.06 -11.74 -10.14
C GLY A 232 3.89 -10.94 -10.74
N TRP A 233 3.88 -9.61 -10.55
CA TRP A 233 2.85 -8.73 -11.10
C TRP A 233 3.23 -8.26 -12.50
N GLN A 234 2.27 -8.23 -13.42
CA GLN A 234 2.48 -7.71 -14.77
C GLN A 234 1.25 -6.94 -15.22
N ALA A 235 1.40 -6.12 -16.26
CA ALA A 235 0.26 -5.49 -16.94
C ALA A 235 -0.78 -6.57 -17.34
N PRO A 236 -2.09 -6.29 -17.20
CA PRO A 236 -2.68 -5.01 -16.79
C PRO A 236 -2.81 -4.85 -15.26
N ARG A 237 -2.27 -5.72 -14.42
CA ARG A 237 -2.48 -5.68 -12.96
C ARG A 237 -1.52 -4.77 -12.19
N LEU A 238 -0.48 -4.27 -12.84
CA LEU A 238 0.45 -3.32 -12.26
C LEU A 238 0.43 -2.06 -13.11
N ALA A 239 0.29 -0.91 -12.46
CA ALA A 239 0.37 0.38 -13.12
C ALA A 239 1.07 1.42 -12.25
N LEU A 240 1.65 2.39 -12.94
CA LEU A 240 2.22 3.59 -12.33
C LEU A 240 1.36 4.78 -12.71
N LEU A 241 0.99 5.59 -11.73
CA LEU A 241 0.25 6.83 -11.96
C LEU A 241 1.04 8.01 -11.43
N THR A 242 0.97 9.13 -12.16
CA THR A 242 1.32 10.44 -11.61
C THR A 242 0.19 10.92 -10.69
N ARG A 243 0.47 11.91 -9.83
CA ARG A 243 -0.55 12.52 -8.96
C ARG A 243 -1.69 13.15 -9.76
N PRO A 244 -1.42 13.93 -10.85
CA PRO A 244 -2.48 14.43 -11.71
C PRO A 244 -3.30 13.32 -12.37
N ALA A 245 -2.67 12.21 -12.81
CA ALA A 245 -3.39 11.08 -13.41
C ALA A 245 -4.30 10.35 -12.41
N ALA A 246 -3.81 10.13 -11.19
CA ALA A 246 -4.65 9.60 -10.12
C ALA A 246 -5.82 10.54 -9.81
N ARG A 247 -5.60 11.86 -9.81
CA ARG A 247 -6.68 12.83 -9.63
C ARG A 247 -7.68 12.83 -10.78
N HIS A 248 -7.23 12.74 -12.03
CA HIS A 248 -8.09 12.61 -13.21
C HIS A 248 -9.04 11.42 -13.07
N GLN A 249 -8.50 10.27 -12.62
CA GLN A 249 -9.29 9.06 -12.35
C GLN A 249 -10.30 9.27 -11.24
N ALA A 250 -9.88 9.86 -10.12
CA ALA A 250 -10.75 10.13 -8.96
C ALA A 250 -11.94 11.02 -9.33
N LEU A 251 -11.70 12.04 -10.14
CA LEU A 251 -12.72 13.00 -10.59
C LEU A 251 -13.68 12.41 -11.63
N GLY A 252 -13.33 11.30 -12.27
CA GLY A 252 -14.03 10.85 -13.48
C GLY A 252 -13.99 11.92 -14.57
N ALA A 253 -12.89 12.69 -14.64
CA ALA A 253 -12.75 13.80 -15.57
C ALA A 253 -12.83 13.30 -17.03
N PRO A 254 -13.38 14.12 -17.95
CA PRO A 254 -13.52 13.71 -19.34
C PRO A 254 -12.15 13.46 -20.00
N PRO A 255 -12.10 12.70 -21.11
CA PRO A 255 -10.87 12.43 -21.86
C PRO A 255 -10.28 13.66 -22.57
N HIS A 256 -10.97 14.80 -22.48
CA HIS A 256 -10.53 16.12 -22.91
C HIS A 256 -10.66 17.08 -21.73
N ALA A 257 -9.62 17.19 -20.90
CA ALA A 257 -9.65 17.98 -19.65
C ALA A 257 -8.25 18.43 -19.23
N LEU A 258 -8.18 19.52 -18.47
CA LEU A 258 -7.00 19.93 -17.71
C LEU A 258 -7.21 19.56 -16.24
N VAL A 259 -6.27 18.83 -15.65
CA VAL A 259 -6.27 18.52 -14.21
C VAL A 259 -5.00 19.09 -13.59
N ALA A 260 -5.18 19.91 -12.57
CA ALA A 260 -4.10 20.57 -11.84
C ALA A 260 -4.17 20.28 -10.33
N LEU A 261 -3.01 20.07 -9.75
CA LEU A 261 -2.77 19.93 -8.33
C LEU A 261 -1.99 21.14 -7.83
N ALA A 262 -2.66 22.00 -7.07
CA ALA A 262 -2.11 23.17 -6.41
C ALA A 262 -1.84 22.83 -4.93
N ASP A 263 -0.89 21.93 -4.69
CA ASP A 263 -0.45 21.55 -3.35
C ASP A 263 0.67 22.51 -2.89
N PHE A 264 1.85 21.98 -2.57
CA PHE A 264 3.04 22.75 -2.28
C PHE A 264 3.56 23.48 -3.55
N ALA A 265 3.64 22.75 -4.65
CA ALA A 265 3.91 23.25 -5.99
C ALA A 265 2.67 23.07 -6.86
N LEU A 266 2.66 23.74 -8.01
CA LEU A 266 1.64 23.53 -9.02
C LEU A 266 2.11 22.47 -10.01
N ASP A 267 1.36 21.38 -10.11
CA ASP A 267 1.55 20.34 -11.11
C ASP A 267 0.28 20.21 -11.95
N ALA A 268 0.42 20.06 -13.27
CA ALA A 268 -0.74 20.09 -14.16
C ALA A 268 -0.54 19.24 -15.41
N HIS A 269 -1.59 18.52 -15.77
CA HIS A 269 -1.60 17.60 -16.90
C HIS A 269 -2.86 17.83 -17.74
N ALA A 270 -2.70 17.82 -19.06
CA ALA A 270 -3.79 17.89 -20.01
C ALA A 270 -4.07 16.50 -20.59
N TRP A 271 -5.32 16.07 -20.54
CA TRP A 271 -5.79 14.90 -21.28
C TRP A 271 -6.35 15.38 -22.61
N LEU A 272 -5.75 14.93 -23.71
CA LEU A 272 -6.22 15.21 -25.07
C LEU A 272 -6.43 13.89 -25.81
N SER A 273 -7.68 13.62 -26.19
CA SER A 273 -8.06 12.35 -26.85
C SER A 273 -7.64 11.11 -26.07
N GLY A 274 -7.64 11.18 -24.73
CA GLY A 274 -7.24 10.08 -23.85
C GLY A 274 -5.74 9.95 -23.60
N HIS A 275 -4.91 10.83 -24.16
CA HIS A 275 -3.48 10.89 -23.87
C HIS A 275 -3.19 11.87 -22.73
N ASP A 276 -2.45 11.40 -21.72
CA ASP A 276 -1.94 12.22 -20.63
C ASP A 276 -0.72 13.03 -21.08
N ILE A 277 -0.77 14.35 -20.96
CA ILE A 277 0.28 15.27 -21.40
C ILE A 277 0.67 16.18 -20.22
N PRO A 278 1.86 15.98 -19.60
CA PRO A 278 2.34 16.86 -18.55
C PRO A 278 2.57 18.27 -19.09
N LEU A 279 2.14 19.29 -18.35
CA LEU A 279 2.39 20.67 -18.70
C LEU A 279 3.74 21.14 -18.18
N SER A 280 4.55 21.69 -19.06
CA SER A 280 5.67 22.51 -18.63
C SER A 280 5.12 23.84 -18.13
N LEU A 281 5.18 24.06 -16.82
CA LEU A 281 4.81 25.31 -16.17
C LEU A 281 6.08 26.15 -15.97
N PRO A 282 6.13 27.41 -16.46
CA PRO A 282 7.32 28.22 -16.31
C PRO A 282 7.56 28.59 -14.84
N PRO A 283 8.81 28.58 -14.36
CA PRO A 283 9.11 28.98 -12.99
C PRO A 283 8.64 30.42 -12.74
N SER A 284 8.11 30.68 -11.55
CA SER A 284 7.82 32.03 -11.10
C SER A 284 8.91 32.51 -10.16
N ALA A 285 9.47 33.69 -10.43
CA ALA A 285 10.38 34.33 -9.51
C ALA A 285 9.67 34.82 -8.24
N ASP A 286 8.39 35.22 -8.33
CA ASP A 286 7.61 35.78 -7.22
C ASP A 286 6.90 34.68 -6.39
N TRP A 287 6.58 33.56 -7.02
CA TRP A 287 5.87 32.41 -6.43
C TRP A 287 6.51 31.09 -6.86
N PRO A 288 7.78 30.83 -6.50
CA PRO A 288 8.44 29.57 -6.83
C PRO A 288 7.67 28.36 -6.27
N ASP A 289 7.03 28.54 -5.11
CA ASP A 289 6.11 27.60 -4.48
C ASP A 289 4.76 28.30 -4.21
N LEU A 290 3.74 27.57 -3.76
CA LEU A 290 2.44 28.14 -3.41
C LEU A 290 2.41 28.61 -1.96
N LEU A 291 2.14 27.72 -1.00
CA LEU A 291 2.00 28.07 0.42
C LEU A 291 3.25 28.72 1.05
N PRO A 292 4.50 28.27 0.77
CA PRO A 292 5.68 28.93 1.31
C PRO A 292 5.85 30.36 0.82
N SER A 293 5.58 30.63 -0.47
CA SER A 293 5.63 31.98 -1.02
C SER A 293 4.52 32.85 -0.45
N LEU A 294 3.31 32.32 -0.25
CA LEU A 294 2.22 33.02 0.43
C LEU A 294 2.67 33.51 1.80
N VAL A 295 3.25 32.62 2.60
CA VAL A 295 3.71 32.92 3.95
C VAL A 295 4.86 33.91 3.92
N ARG A 296 5.81 33.78 2.99
CA ARG A 296 6.92 34.74 2.86
C ARG A 296 6.40 36.15 2.59
N HIS A 297 5.52 36.30 1.59
CA HIS A 297 4.87 37.58 1.29
C HIS A 297 4.06 38.11 2.49
N ALA A 298 3.42 37.23 3.26
CA ALA A 298 2.67 37.59 4.45
C ALA A 298 3.58 38.07 5.60
N CYS A 299 4.72 37.42 5.80
CA CYS A 299 5.73 37.81 6.78
C CYS A 299 6.36 39.17 6.41
N ASP A 300 6.67 39.39 5.13
CA ASP A 300 7.19 40.68 4.65
C ASP A 300 6.18 41.81 4.91
N ALA A 301 4.90 41.58 4.57
CA ALA A 301 3.82 42.53 4.87
C ALA A 301 3.58 42.75 6.38
N ALA A 302 3.68 41.69 7.18
CA ALA A 302 3.54 41.77 8.63
C ALA A 302 4.66 42.59 9.25
N LEU A 303 5.90 42.44 8.77
CA LEU A 303 7.03 43.25 9.22
C LEU A 303 6.78 44.74 9.00
N ASP A 304 6.25 45.12 7.83
CA ASP A 304 5.86 46.51 7.53
C ASP A 304 4.76 47.00 8.50
N ALA A 305 3.78 46.16 8.80
CA ALA A 305 2.69 46.51 9.73
C ALA A 305 3.16 46.66 11.18
N LEU A 306 4.20 45.95 11.60
CA LEU A 306 4.81 46.08 12.94
C LEU A 306 5.53 47.43 13.15
N TYR A 307 5.71 48.25 12.10
CA TYR A 307 6.15 49.64 12.23
C TYR A 307 5.02 50.60 12.60
N THR A 308 3.76 50.14 12.67
CA THR A 308 2.61 50.97 13.02
C THR A 308 2.22 50.81 14.49
N ASP A 309 1.53 51.80 15.06
CA ASP A 309 1.08 51.77 16.46
C ASP A 309 0.01 50.69 16.73
N THR A 310 -0.62 50.17 15.68
CA THR A 310 -1.67 49.14 15.76
C THR A 310 -1.37 48.00 14.78
N PRO A 311 -0.68 46.94 15.23
CA PRO A 311 -0.36 45.80 14.40
C PRO A 311 -1.62 45.16 13.80
N SER A 312 -1.55 44.78 12.52
CA SER A 312 -2.68 44.15 11.83
C SER A 312 -2.97 42.74 12.38
N PRO A 313 -4.19 42.18 12.17
CA PRO A 313 -4.48 40.79 12.52
C PRO A 313 -3.45 39.80 11.97
N LEU A 314 -2.97 40.02 10.74
CA LEU A 314 -1.93 39.19 10.13
C LEU A 314 -0.63 39.20 10.95
N ALA A 315 -0.15 40.38 11.34
CA ALA A 315 1.05 40.51 12.15
C ALA A 315 0.88 39.83 13.52
N ASN A 316 -0.28 39.98 14.16
CA ASN A 316 -0.58 39.38 15.45
C ASN A 316 -0.58 37.84 15.40
N HIS A 317 -1.25 37.24 14.41
CA HIS A 317 -1.29 35.77 14.25
C HIS A 317 0.11 35.19 13.99
N LEU A 318 0.90 35.83 13.13
CA LEU A 318 2.26 35.39 12.83
C LEU A 318 3.19 35.52 14.04
N CYS A 319 3.16 36.66 14.74
CA CYS A 319 3.94 36.86 15.97
C CYS A 319 3.58 35.84 17.06
N ALA A 320 2.29 35.57 17.26
CA ALA A 320 1.81 34.60 18.23
C ALA A 320 2.25 33.17 17.89
N ALA A 321 2.15 32.77 16.61
CA ALA A 321 2.58 31.45 16.15
C ALA A 321 4.09 31.24 16.31
N LEU A 322 4.88 32.29 16.05
CA LEU A 322 6.33 32.28 16.18
C LEU A 322 6.82 32.50 17.62
N ARG A 323 5.94 32.95 18.53
CA ARG A 323 6.27 33.38 19.89
C ARG A 323 7.34 34.47 19.90
N ILE A 324 7.11 35.46 19.03
CA ILE A 324 7.97 36.62 18.86
C ILE A 324 7.16 37.86 19.26
N ASP A 325 7.71 38.64 20.19
CA ASP A 325 6.98 39.71 20.86
C ASP A 325 7.45 41.10 20.40
N ASP A 326 8.56 41.16 19.64
CA ASP A 326 9.17 42.41 19.19
C ASP A 326 9.62 42.35 17.73
N ARG A 327 9.65 43.54 17.12
CA ARG A 327 9.95 43.71 15.69
C ARG A 327 11.36 43.25 15.28
N HIS A 328 12.36 43.39 16.15
CA HIS A 328 13.74 43.07 15.78
C HIS A 328 13.90 41.56 15.76
N ALA A 329 13.35 40.86 16.75
CA ALA A 329 13.28 39.40 16.73
C ALA A 329 12.51 38.87 15.51
N PHE A 330 11.45 39.55 15.08
CA PHE A 330 10.69 39.16 13.88
C PHE A 330 11.53 39.37 12.60
N ALA A 331 12.18 40.52 12.45
CA ALA A 331 13.08 40.79 11.33
C ALA A 331 14.27 39.81 11.29
N ASP A 332 14.88 39.53 12.45
CA ASP A 332 15.96 38.55 12.59
C ASP A 332 15.48 37.17 12.16
N TRP A 333 14.28 36.76 12.59
CA TRP A 333 13.67 35.50 12.16
C TRP A 333 13.46 35.45 10.64
N LEU A 334 12.95 36.50 10.01
CA LEU A 334 12.73 36.54 8.54
C LEU A 334 14.03 36.32 7.74
N THR A 335 15.16 36.79 8.25
CA THR A 335 16.46 36.65 7.58
C THR A 335 17.10 35.28 7.74
N GLN A 336 16.59 34.44 8.64
CA GLN A 336 17.08 33.08 8.82
C GLN A 336 16.64 32.17 7.66
N SER A 337 17.41 31.11 7.45
CA SER A 337 17.05 30.07 6.49
C SER A 337 15.96 29.19 7.08
N HIS A 338 14.79 29.19 6.45
CA HIS A 338 13.67 28.31 6.78
C HIS A 338 13.45 27.31 5.67
N THR A 339 13.12 26.08 6.06
CA THR A 339 12.64 25.09 5.11
C THR A 339 11.27 25.51 4.56
N PRO A 340 10.93 25.10 3.34
CA PRO A 340 9.60 25.40 2.81
C PRO A 340 8.45 24.81 3.63
N ASP A 341 8.68 23.70 4.32
CA ASP A 341 7.70 23.06 5.19
C ASP A 341 7.42 23.89 6.45
N GLU A 342 8.46 24.46 7.07
CA GLU A 342 8.33 25.39 8.21
C GLU A 342 7.52 26.62 7.82
N LEU A 343 7.74 27.16 6.62
CA LEU A 343 6.96 28.28 6.11
C LEU A 343 5.51 27.87 5.86
N ALA A 344 5.27 26.79 5.11
CA ALA A 344 3.91 26.34 4.79
C ALA A 344 3.07 26.06 6.06
N ALA A 345 3.69 25.63 7.16
CA ALA A 345 3.02 25.42 8.44
C ALA A 345 2.38 26.68 9.04
N LEU A 346 2.81 27.88 8.62
CA LEU A 346 2.25 29.16 9.06
C LEU A 346 1.09 29.65 8.18
N ALA A 347 0.78 28.98 7.06
CA ALA A 347 -0.33 29.36 6.19
C ALA A 347 -1.69 29.52 6.91
N PRO A 348 -2.04 28.71 7.94
CA PRO A 348 -3.27 28.91 8.72
C PRO A 348 -3.36 30.28 9.41
N MET A 349 -2.23 30.96 9.67
CA MET A 349 -2.21 32.31 10.25
C MET A 349 -2.67 33.35 9.22
N VAL A 350 -2.30 33.17 7.96
CA VAL A 350 -2.78 34.01 6.85
C VAL A 350 -4.29 33.82 6.67
N ARG A 351 -4.76 32.56 6.76
CA ARG A 351 -6.21 32.26 6.73
C ARG A 351 -6.95 32.96 7.87
N ALA A 352 -6.50 32.78 9.12
CA ALA A 352 -7.15 33.36 10.29
C ALA A 352 -7.23 34.90 10.19
N ALA A 353 -6.16 35.55 9.75
CA ALA A 353 -6.15 36.99 9.53
C ALA A 353 -7.14 37.42 8.43
N ALA A 354 -7.24 36.67 7.34
CA ALA A 354 -8.19 36.97 6.26
C ALA A 354 -9.65 36.80 6.70
N GLU A 355 -9.94 35.80 7.54
CA GLU A 355 -11.25 35.57 8.16
C GLU A 355 -11.64 36.71 9.12
N GLU A 356 -10.66 37.34 9.76
CA GLU A 356 -10.83 38.55 10.57
C GLU A 356 -10.93 39.85 9.74
N GLY A 357 -10.83 39.77 8.42
CA GLY A 357 -10.96 40.92 7.54
C GLY A 357 -9.65 41.67 7.24
N ASP A 358 -8.49 41.09 7.53
CA ASP A 358 -7.20 41.69 7.17
C ASP A 358 -7.06 41.78 5.64
N ALA A 359 -7.06 43.01 5.12
CA ALA A 359 -7.07 43.29 3.68
C ALA A 359 -5.79 42.78 2.98
N THR A 360 -4.66 42.77 3.67
CA THR A 360 -3.40 42.28 3.12
C THR A 360 -3.44 40.77 2.99
N ALA A 361 -3.89 40.06 4.02
CA ALA A 361 -4.07 38.61 3.98
C ALA A 361 -5.05 38.18 2.87
N GLN A 362 -6.19 38.87 2.75
CA GLN A 362 -7.17 38.63 1.68
C GLN A 362 -6.58 38.85 0.29
N THR A 363 -5.83 39.94 0.09
CA THR A 363 -5.17 40.26 -1.17
C THR A 363 -4.12 39.19 -1.54
N LEU A 364 -3.35 38.70 -0.58
CA LEU A 364 -2.35 37.66 -0.80
C LEU A 364 -2.98 36.33 -1.23
N LEU A 365 -4.10 35.93 -0.60
CA LEU A 365 -4.86 34.74 -1.00
C LEU A 365 -5.41 34.85 -2.42
N GLN A 366 -5.96 36.02 -2.79
CA GLN A 366 -6.42 36.29 -4.15
C GLN A 366 -5.24 36.26 -5.15
N ARG A 367 -4.10 36.89 -4.81
CA ARG A 367 -2.88 36.85 -5.64
C ARG A 367 -2.42 35.43 -5.91
N MET A 368 -2.51 34.52 -4.93
CA MET A 368 -2.18 33.10 -5.10
C MET A 368 -3.14 32.41 -6.09
N GLY A 369 -4.46 32.63 -5.96
CA GLY A 369 -5.45 32.10 -6.90
C GLY A 369 -5.22 32.56 -8.34
N ALA A 370 -5.04 33.87 -8.53
CA ALA A 370 -4.68 34.45 -9.82
C ALA A 370 -3.32 33.96 -10.35
N HIS A 371 -2.36 33.68 -9.46
CA HIS A 371 -1.07 33.10 -9.83
C HIS A 371 -1.25 31.71 -10.45
N ILE A 372 -1.98 30.82 -9.77
CA ILE A 372 -2.28 29.47 -10.25
C ILE A 372 -2.94 29.53 -11.64
N ALA A 373 -3.98 30.37 -11.80
CA ALA A 373 -4.67 30.57 -13.08
C ALA A 373 -3.71 30.96 -14.21
N ARG A 374 -2.83 31.93 -13.96
CA ARG A 374 -1.84 32.41 -14.94
C ARG A 374 -0.87 31.32 -15.37
N GLN A 375 -0.42 30.48 -14.44
CA GLN A 375 0.50 29.39 -14.76
C GLN A 375 -0.18 28.33 -15.62
N LEU A 376 -1.40 27.93 -15.25
CA LEU A 376 -2.18 26.98 -16.04
C LEU A 376 -2.44 27.49 -17.45
N TRP A 377 -2.85 28.76 -17.59
CA TRP A 377 -3.03 29.38 -18.90
C TRP A 377 -1.73 29.37 -19.72
N ARG A 378 -0.58 29.76 -19.14
CA ARG A 378 0.72 29.70 -19.82
C ARG A 378 1.10 28.28 -20.26
N GLY A 379 0.76 27.27 -19.46
CA GLY A 379 0.93 25.86 -19.82
C GLY A 379 0.07 25.47 -21.02
N VAL A 380 -1.22 25.80 -20.98
CA VAL A 380 -2.18 25.50 -22.07
C VAL A 380 -1.82 26.22 -23.36
N GLN A 381 -1.31 27.45 -23.33
CA GLN A 381 -0.88 28.18 -24.53
C GLN A 381 0.25 27.48 -25.30
N ARG A 382 0.96 26.54 -24.68
CA ARG A 382 2.00 25.72 -25.33
C ARG A 382 1.41 24.47 -25.99
N LEU A 383 0.15 24.16 -25.72
CA LEU A 383 -0.58 23.09 -26.39
C LEU A 383 -1.31 23.67 -27.61
N ASP A 384 -1.36 22.93 -28.72
CA ASP A 384 -2.17 23.29 -29.89
C ASP A 384 -3.63 22.85 -29.69
N VAL A 385 -4.27 23.35 -28.62
CA VAL A 385 -5.66 23.05 -28.28
C VAL A 385 -6.55 24.19 -28.77
N ARG A 386 -7.50 23.85 -29.65
CA ARG A 386 -8.45 24.82 -30.26
C ARG A 386 -9.83 24.83 -29.61
N GLU A 387 -10.11 23.85 -28.76
CA GLU A 387 -11.39 23.67 -28.09
C GLU A 387 -11.32 24.16 -26.64
N ALA A 388 -12.48 24.46 -26.06
CA ALA A 388 -12.56 24.83 -24.65
C ALA A 388 -12.18 23.64 -23.78
N LEU A 389 -11.16 23.81 -22.94
CA LEU A 389 -10.66 22.77 -22.05
C LEU A 389 -11.26 22.97 -20.65
N PRO A 390 -12.09 22.04 -20.14
CA PRO A 390 -12.55 22.10 -18.76
C PRO A 390 -11.37 21.94 -17.80
N VAL A 391 -11.30 22.80 -16.79
CA VAL A 391 -10.17 22.88 -15.86
C VAL A 391 -10.59 22.46 -14.47
N PHE A 392 -10.02 21.36 -13.99
CA PHE A 392 -10.18 20.86 -12.63
C PHE A 392 -8.93 21.20 -11.83
N VAL A 393 -9.08 22.01 -10.78
CA VAL A 393 -7.98 22.36 -9.88
C VAL A 393 -8.32 21.90 -8.47
N SER A 394 -7.36 21.31 -7.79
CA SER A 394 -7.50 20.89 -6.39
C SER A 394 -6.17 20.96 -5.66
N GLY A 395 -6.17 20.93 -4.34
CA GLY A 395 -4.94 20.83 -3.54
C GLY A 395 -4.94 21.75 -2.33
N GLU A 396 -3.91 21.58 -1.50
CA GLU A 396 -3.78 22.26 -0.20
C GLU A 396 -3.91 23.80 -0.29
N ALA A 397 -3.46 24.41 -1.41
CA ALA A 397 -3.56 25.86 -1.60
C ALA A 397 -5.02 26.34 -1.79
N LEU A 398 -5.87 25.55 -2.45
CA LEU A 398 -7.29 25.88 -2.63
C LEU A 398 -8.08 25.62 -1.33
N ASP A 399 -7.71 24.57 -0.61
CA ASP A 399 -8.35 24.19 0.65
C ASP A 399 -8.05 25.19 1.78
N LEU A 400 -7.03 26.05 1.61
CA LEU A 400 -6.66 27.05 2.60
C LEU A 400 -7.76 28.09 2.84
N HIS A 401 -8.37 28.65 1.79
CA HIS A 401 -9.39 29.69 1.92
C HIS A 401 -10.22 29.89 0.63
N PRO A 402 -11.54 30.15 0.70
CA PRO A 402 -12.40 30.33 -0.48
C PRO A 402 -11.96 31.43 -1.47
N LEU A 403 -11.30 32.48 -0.98
CA LEU A 403 -10.77 33.56 -1.83
C LEU A 403 -9.77 33.07 -2.88
N VAL A 404 -9.02 32.00 -2.59
CA VAL A 404 -8.08 31.42 -3.55
C VAL A 404 -8.85 30.84 -4.74
N GLY A 405 -9.88 30.03 -4.47
CA GLY A 405 -10.74 29.44 -5.49
C GLY A 405 -11.49 30.50 -6.30
N GLN A 406 -12.09 31.48 -5.64
CA GLN A 406 -12.82 32.57 -6.30
C GLN A 406 -11.91 33.37 -7.26
N SER A 407 -10.72 33.75 -6.80
CA SER A 407 -9.78 34.49 -7.66
C SER A 407 -9.24 33.62 -8.80
N LEU A 408 -8.99 32.32 -8.55
CA LEU A 408 -8.59 31.36 -9.58
C LEU A 408 -9.66 31.26 -10.68
N GLU A 409 -10.92 31.04 -10.31
CA GLU A 409 -12.04 30.92 -11.24
C GLU A 409 -12.23 32.18 -12.08
N GLN A 410 -12.21 33.35 -11.43
CA GLN A 410 -12.32 34.63 -12.12
C GLN A 410 -11.20 34.81 -13.14
N THR A 411 -9.94 34.59 -12.74
CA THR A 411 -8.79 34.76 -13.63
C THR A 411 -8.75 33.70 -14.75
N LEU A 412 -9.20 32.47 -14.51
CA LEU A 412 -9.33 31.45 -15.56
C LEU A 412 -10.37 31.86 -16.60
N ALA A 413 -11.51 32.40 -16.17
CA ALA A 413 -12.56 32.88 -17.07
C ALA A 413 -12.09 34.05 -17.95
N GLU A 414 -11.28 34.97 -17.41
CA GLU A 414 -10.63 36.05 -18.17
C GLU A 414 -9.72 35.51 -19.29
N TYR A 415 -9.14 34.34 -19.09
CA TYR A 415 -8.30 33.64 -20.07
C TYR A 415 -9.06 32.72 -21.03
N GLY A 416 -10.39 32.64 -20.92
CA GLY A 416 -11.23 31.76 -21.75
C GLY A 416 -11.13 30.28 -21.39
N LEU A 417 -10.58 29.94 -20.21
CA LEU A 417 -10.61 28.59 -19.67
C LEU A 417 -11.89 28.38 -18.87
N THR A 418 -12.49 27.19 -18.96
CA THR A 418 -13.74 26.89 -18.26
C THR A 418 -13.44 26.19 -16.93
N PRO A 419 -13.48 26.88 -15.77
CA PRO A 419 -13.26 26.23 -14.50
C PRO A 419 -14.39 25.24 -14.19
N CYS A 420 -14.03 24.11 -13.61
CA CYS A 420 -14.96 23.11 -13.12
C CYS A 420 -14.88 23.04 -11.60
N THR A 421 -15.97 23.40 -10.95
CA THR A 421 -16.14 23.23 -9.50
C THR A 421 -16.44 21.77 -9.17
N VAL A 422 -15.77 21.27 -8.14
CA VAL A 422 -15.99 19.91 -7.61
C VAL A 422 -16.40 20.07 -6.15
N GLU A 423 -17.62 19.66 -5.80
CA GLU A 423 -18.19 19.85 -4.44
C GLU A 423 -17.38 19.16 -3.34
N ALA A 424 -16.74 18.03 -3.67
CA ALA A 424 -15.78 17.35 -2.81
C ALA A 424 -14.68 16.74 -3.68
N VAL A 425 -13.44 17.17 -3.49
CA VAL A 425 -12.32 16.64 -4.27
C VAL A 425 -11.90 15.28 -3.66
N PRO A 426 -12.12 14.14 -4.34
CA PRO A 426 -11.71 12.83 -3.82
C PRO A 426 -10.20 12.74 -3.80
N THR A 427 -9.62 12.07 -2.80
CA THR A 427 -8.17 12.06 -2.61
C THR A 427 -7.42 11.40 -3.77
N VAL A 428 -6.13 11.71 -3.91
CA VAL A 428 -5.24 11.00 -4.86
C VAL A 428 -5.30 9.48 -4.65
N LEU A 429 -5.36 9.04 -3.39
CA LEU A 429 -5.53 7.64 -3.02
C LEU A 429 -6.84 7.04 -3.55
N ASP A 430 -7.95 7.77 -3.49
CA ASP A 430 -9.24 7.30 -4.03
C ASP A 430 -9.15 7.06 -5.55
N GLY A 431 -8.46 7.94 -6.26
CA GLY A 431 -8.16 7.78 -7.68
C GLY A 431 -7.32 6.54 -7.99
N CYS A 432 -6.28 6.27 -7.20
CA CYS A 432 -5.48 5.06 -7.33
C CYS A 432 -6.31 3.79 -7.08
N LEU A 433 -7.18 3.80 -6.07
CA LEU A 433 -8.05 2.66 -5.75
C LEU A 433 -9.09 2.42 -6.86
N GLN A 434 -9.64 3.50 -7.41
CA GLN A 434 -10.55 3.43 -8.56
C GLN A 434 -9.84 2.89 -9.79
N TYR A 435 -8.60 3.31 -10.06
CA TYR A 435 -7.81 2.77 -11.15
C TYR A 435 -7.45 1.30 -10.92
N ALA A 436 -7.03 0.91 -9.71
CA ALA A 436 -6.79 -0.50 -9.38
C ALA A 436 -8.02 -1.38 -9.63
N LYS A 437 -9.22 -0.85 -9.38
CA LYS A 437 -10.50 -1.51 -9.69
C LYS A 437 -10.71 -1.70 -11.19
N THR A 438 -10.39 -0.71 -12.04
CA THR A 438 -10.53 -0.86 -13.50
C THR A 438 -9.56 -1.91 -14.05
N LEU A 439 -8.33 -1.96 -13.54
CA LEU A 439 -7.34 -2.98 -13.88
C LEU A 439 -7.84 -4.40 -13.58
N SER A 440 -8.54 -4.59 -12.45
CA SER A 440 -9.16 -5.86 -12.09
C SER A 440 -10.28 -6.27 -13.08
N MET A 441 -11.07 -5.31 -13.58
CA MET A 441 -12.24 -5.55 -14.45
C MET A 441 -11.88 -5.85 -15.91
N GLN A 442 -10.78 -5.29 -16.45
CA GLN A 442 -10.34 -5.55 -17.83
C GLN A 442 -10.09 -7.05 -18.12
N GLN A 443 -9.95 -7.87 -17.08
CA GLN A 443 -9.81 -9.33 -17.20
C GLN A 443 -11.13 -10.11 -17.30
N THR A 444 -12.21 -9.63 -16.68
CA THR A 444 -13.51 -10.31 -16.70
C THR A 444 -14.09 -10.36 -18.12
N PHE A 445 -13.78 -9.36 -18.94
CA PHE A 445 -14.18 -9.29 -20.36
C PHE A 445 -13.27 -10.10 -21.29
N SER A 446 -11.97 -10.20 -21.00
CA SER A 446 -11.03 -11.02 -21.79
C SER A 446 -11.30 -12.53 -21.65
N THR A 447 -11.75 -12.96 -20.47
CA THR A 447 -12.05 -14.38 -20.17
C THR A 447 -13.45 -14.83 -20.63
N THR A 448 -14.39 -13.92 -20.88
CA THR A 448 -15.72 -14.24 -21.43
C THR A 448 -15.75 -14.28 -22.97
N SER A 449 -14.74 -13.73 -23.66
CA SER A 449 -14.62 -13.74 -25.13
C SER A 449 -14.21 -15.10 -25.72
N THR A 450 -13.57 -15.98 -24.96
CA THR A 450 -12.99 -17.25 -25.48
C THR A 450 -13.89 -18.49 -25.37
N LYS A 451 -15.20 -18.34 -25.07
CA LYS A 451 -16.16 -19.48 -25.01
C LYS A 451 -17.31 -19.45 -26.02
N LYS A 452 -17.19 -18.73 -27.14
CA LYS A 452 -18.08 -18.90 -28.31
C LYS A 452 -17.26 -19.06 -29.59
N GLY A 453 -16.73 -20.26 -29.76
CA GLY A 453 -16.00 -20.67 -30.96
C GLY A 453 -15.92 -22.19 -31.04
N GLY A 454 -17.07 -22.86 -31.00
CA GLY A 454 -17.19 -24.30 -31.19
C GLY A 454 -18.55 -24.63 -31.77
N THR A 455 -18.53 -25.41 -32.86
CA THR A 455 -19.63 -25.92 -33.70
C THR A 455 -20.37 -24.87 -34.56
N VAL A 456 -20.11 -24.88 -35.87
CA VAL A 456 -20.78 -25.75 -36.86
C VAL A 456 -19.75 -26.21 -37.89
#